data_AF-A0A6L7KJA8-F1
#
_entry.id   AF-A0A6L7KJA8-F1
#
_cell.length_a   1.000
_cell.length_b   1.000
_cell.length_c   1.000
_cell.angle_alpha   90.00
_cell.angle_beta   90.00
_cell.angle_gamma   90.00
#
_symmetry.space_group_name_H-M   'P 1'
#
loop_
_entity.id
_entity.type
_entity.pdbx_description
1 polymer ?
#
loop_
_entity_poly.entity_id
_entity_poly.type
_entity_poly.pdbx_seq_one_letter_code
_entity_poly.pdbx_strand_id
1 'polypeptide(L)'
;MANKLKSLLTLGNVVTLVIGIVAGFILPVIGLFVGLQVSPVLGTVLVAPYIAVAALFDTYIGNMHGFARLLGLGLSILTYVLLAFGIRHVFRLALRR
;
A
#
# COMPACT_ATOMS: atom_id res chain seq x y z
N MET A 1 -4.23 -14.61 32.31
CA MET A 1 -3.65 -15.00 31.00
C MET A 1 -4.37 -14.39 29.79
N ALA A 2 -5.72 -14.34 29.76
CA ALA A 2 -6.50 -13.82 28.62
C ALA A 2 -6.20 -12.35 28.22
N ASN A 3 -5.91 -11.45 29.18
CA ASN A 3 -5.62 -10.05 28.87
C ASN A 3 -4.29 -9.82 28.13
N LYS A 4 -3.28 -10.65 28.43
CA LYS A 4 -1.97 -10.57 27.76
C LYS A 4 -2.07 -10.99 26.29
N LEU A 5 -2.88 -12.02 26.01
CA LEU A 5 -3.11 -12.50 24.64
C LEU A 5 -3.88 -11.46 23.80
N LYS A 6 -4.95 -10.86 24.34
CA LYS A 6 -5.69 -9.80 23.65
C LYS A 6 -4.79 -8.61 23.30
N SER A 7 -3.95 -8.17 24.25
CA SER A 7 -2.98 -7.08 24.07
C SER A 7 -1.98 -7.36 22.93
N LEU A 8 -1.43 -8.57 22.87
CA LEU A 8 -0.49 -8.96 21.80
C LEU A 8 -1.16 -9.00 20.42
N LEU A 9 -2.41 -9.46 20.35
CA LEU A 9 -3.18 -9.47 19.10
C LEU A 9 -3.49 -8.06 18.61
N THR A 10 -3.88 -7.16 19.52
CA THR A 10 -4.12 -5.75 19.19
C THR A 10 -2.84 -5.06 18.72
N LEU A 11 -1.71 -5.30 19.40
CA LEU A 11 -0.42 -4.74 18.99
C LEU A 11 -0.04 -5.19 17.57
N GLY A 12 -0.18 -6.48 17.27
CA GLY A 12 0.10 -6.99 15.93
C GLY A 12 -0.77 -6.35 14.84
N ASN A 13 -2.05 -6.09 15.13
CA ASN A 13 -2.96 -5.40 14.19
C ASN A 13 -2.54 -3.95 13.96
N VAL A 14 -2.19 -3.23 15.02
CA VAL A 14 -1.70 -1.85 14.94
C VAL A 14 -0.42 -1.78 14.13
N VAL A 15 0.55 -2.67 14.39
CA VAL A 15 1.81 -2.72 13.61
C VAL A 15 1.52 -2.98 12.13
N THR A 16 0.64 -3.93 11.81
CA THR A 16 0.27 -4.24 10.41
C THR A 16 -0.34 -3.02 9.71
N LEU A 17 -1.23 -2.31 10.41
CA LEU A 17 -1.88 -1.10 9.91
C LEU A 17 -0.85 0.01 9.64
N VAL A 18 0.04 0.27 10.60
CA VAL A 18 1.08 1.30 10.47
C VAL A 18 2.02 0.99 9.30
N ILE A 19 2.46 -0.26 9.16
CA ILE A 19 3.29 -0.69 8.02
C ILE A 19 2.57 -0.43 6.70
N GLY A 20 1.29 -0.82 6.60
CA GLY A 20 0.50 -0.59 5.39
C GLY A 20 0.33 0.89 5.04
N ILE A 21 0.08 1.74 6.04
CA ILE A 21 -0.02 3.19 5.84
C ILE A 21 1.31 3.75 5.35
N VAL A 22 2.40 3.48 6.07
CA VAL A 22 3.75 3.98 5.71
C VAL A 22 4.15 3.50 4.31
N ALA A 23 3.89 2.23 3.99
CA ALA A 23 4.11 1.68 2.65
C ALA A 23 3.30 2.42 1.58
N GLY A 24 2.03 2.73 1.85
CA GLY A 24 1.17 3.47 0.92
C GLY A 24 1.62 4.89 0.62
N PHE A 25 2.37 5.53 1.51
CA PHE A 25 3.02 6.82 1.24
C PHE A 25 4.31 6.66 0.44
N ILE A 26 5.15 5.68 0.80
CA ILE A 26 6.53 5.60 0.30
C ILE A 26 6.62 4.86 -1.03
N LEU A 27 5.88 3.76 -1.20
CA LEU A 27 6.01 2.88 -2.37
C LEU A 27 5.65 3.54 -3.70
N PRO A 28 4.63 4.42 -3.82
CA PRO A 28 4.41 5.16 -5.06
C PRO A 28 5.58 6.07 -5.42
N VAL A 29 6.22 6.71 -4.43
CA VAL A 29 7.39 7.57 -4.66
C VAL A 29 8.55 6.73 -5.17
N ILE A 30 8.86 5.62 -4.49
CA ILE A 30 9.88 4.65 -4.94
C ILE A 30 9.54 4.13 -6.33
N GLY A 31 8.27 3.82 -6.58
CA GLY A 31 7.79 3.30 -7.85
C GLY A 31 8.02 4.25 -9.02
N LEU A 32 7.84 5.56 -8.82
CA LEU A 32 8.17 6.56 -9.84
C LEU A 32 9.68 6.56 -10.16
N PHE A 33 10.54 6.51 -9.14
CA PHE A 33 11.99 6.44 -9.36
C PHE A 33 12.42 5.14 -10.04
N VAL A 34 11.96 4.00 -9.53
CA VAL A 34 12.26 2.66 -10.08
C VAL A 34 11.73 2.51 -11.50
N GLY A 35 10.53 3.01 -11.77
CA GLY A 35 9.89 2.97 -13.10
C GLY A 35 10.67 3.73 -14.15
N LEU A 36 11.27 4.85 -13.77
CA LEU A 36 12.05 5.68 -14.69
C LEU A 36 13.48 5.19 -14.89
N GLN A 37 14.11 4.60 -13.86
CA GLN A 37 15.56 4.34 -13.87
C GLN A 37 15.94 2.86 -13.94
N VAL A 38 15.09 1.95 -13.43
CA VAL A 38 15.48 0.55 -13.19
C VAL A 38 14.61 -0.42 -13.98
N SER A 39 13.30 -0.34 -13.80
CA SER A 39 12.35 -1.26 -14.43
C SER A 39 10.97 -0.61 -14.55
N PRO A 40 10.49 -0.37 -15.78
CA PRO A 40 9.15 0.15 -16.03
C PRO A 40 8.07 -0.73 -15.39
N VAL A 41 8.24 -2.06 -15.44
CA VAL A 41 7.28 -3.02 -14.88
C VAL A 41 7.15 -2.88 -13.37
N LEU A 42 8.27 -2.80 -12.65
CA LEU A 42 8.24 -2.60 -11.19
C LEU A 42 7.64 -1.24 -10.82
N GLY A 43 7.96 -0.19 -11.59
CA GLY A 43 7.33 1.12 -11.40
C GLY A 43 5.82 1.08 -11.58
N THR A 44 5.33 0.41 -12.63
CA THR A 44 3.88 0.24 -12.87
C THR A 44 3.19 -0.45 -11.70
N VAL A 45 3.79 -1.52 -11.15
CA VAL A 45 3.22 -2.24 -10.00
C VAL A 45 3.17 -1.34 -8.76
N LEU A 46 4.27 -0.66 -8.45
CA LEU A 46 4.37 0.16 -7.24
C LEU A 46 3.48 1.41 -7.28
N VAL A 47 3.27 1.97 -8.47
CA VAL A 47 2.46 3.18 -8.71
C VAL A 47 1.03 2.82 -9.13
N ALA A 48 0.66 1.53 -9.19
CA ALA A 48 -0.64 1.07 -9.68
C ALA A 48 -1.87 1.81 -9.11
N PRO A 49 -1.95 2.14 -7.80
CA PRO A 49 -3.05 2.93 -7.27
C PRO A 49 -3.18 4.31 -7.93
N TYR A 50 -2.07 4.99 -8.19
CA TYR A 50 -2.05 6.27 -8.89
C TYR A 50 -2.36 6.14 -10.37
N ILE A 51 -1.94 5.04 -11.02
CA ILE A 51 -2.31 4.74 -12.41
C ILE A 51 -3.83 4.57 -12.52
N ALA A 52 -4.45 3.85 -11.58
CA ALA A 52 -5.90 3.66 -11.57
C ALA A 52 -6.66 5.00 -11.45
N VAL A 53 -6.19 5.89 -10.57
CA VAL A 53 -6.82 7.22 -10.44
C VAL A 53 -6.51 8.10 -11.67
N ALA A 54 -5.31 8.05 -12.21
CA ALA A 54 -4.95 8.76 -13.44
C ALA A 54 -5.85 8.35 -14.61
N ALA A 55 -6.11 7.05 -14.76
CA ALA A 55 -7.04 6.50 -15.74
C ALA A 55 -8.49 6.92 -15.49
N LEU A 56 -8.93 7.00 -14.23
CA LEU A 56 -10.28 7.44 -13.87
C LEU A 56 -10.55 8.90 -14.27
N PHE A 57 -9.54 9.75 -14.18
CA PHE A 57 -9.66 11.18 -14.50
C PHE A 57 -9.17 11.54 -15.92
N ASP A 58 -8.77 10.55 -16.72
CA ASP A 58 -8.16 10.74 -18.05
C ASP A 58 -7.00 11.75 -18.04
N THR A 59 -6.08 11.60 -17.08
CA THR A 59 -4.92 12.47 -16.91
C THR A 59 -3.63 11.69 -16.76
N TYR A 60 -2.49 12.31 -17.06
CA TYR A 60 -1.18 11.75 -16.74
C TYR A 60 -0.85 11.97 -15.26
N ILE A 61 -0.14 11.02 -14.63
CA ILE A 61 0.22 11.07 -13.20
C ILE A 61 0.90 12.40 -12.82
N GLY A 62 1.83 12.89 -13.65
CA GLY A 62 2.51 14.18 -13.42
C GLY A 62 1.58 15.40 -13.46
N ASN A 63 0.48 15.29 -14.21
CA ASN A 63 -0.48 16.38 -14.47
C ASN A 63 -1.78 16.26 -13.68
N MET A 64 -1.86 15.32 -12.73
CA MET A 64 -3.05 15.17 -11.88
C MET A 64 -3.26 16.44 -11.05
N HIS A 65 -4.47 16.97 -11.10
CA HIS A 65 -4.93 18.04 -10.21
C HIS A 65 -4.93 17.59 -8.74
N GLY A 66 -4.94 18.56 -7.80
CA GLY A 66 -4.74 18.30 -6.37
C GLY A 66 -5.71 17.27 -5.78
N PHE A 67 -6.98 17.30 -6.18
CA PHE A 67 -7.98 16.34 -5.71
C PHE A 67 -7.67 14.89 -6.15
N ALA A 68 -7.33 14.67 -7.42
CA ALA A 68 -6.94 13.35 -7.90
C ALA A 68 -5.65 12.84 -7.24
N ARG A 69 -4.71 13.73 -6.86
CA ARG A 69 -3.53 13.32 -6.08
C ARG A 69 -3.89 12.84 -4.68
N LEU A 70 -4.84 13.50 -4.02
CA LEU A 70 -5.34 13.08 -2.70
C LEU A 70 -6.10 11.75 -2.77
N LEU A 71 -6.92 11.57 -3.81
CA LEU A 71 -7.58 10.29 -4.07
C LEU A 71 -6.56 9.18 -4.36
N GLY A 72 -5.53 9.45 -5.17
CA GLY A 72 -4.43 8.53 -5.43
C GLY A 72 -3.70 8.12 -4.15
N LEU A 73 -3.43 9.08 -3.26
CA LEU A 73 -2.82 8.81 -1.96
C LEU A 73 -3.72 7.92 -1.09
N GLY A 74 -5.01 8.27 -0.98
CA GLY A 74 -5.98 7.49 -0.21
C GLY A 74 -6.12 6.07 -0.74
N LEU A 75 -6.20 5.90 -2.05
CA LEU A 75 -6.27 4.59 -2.69
C LEU A 75 -4.97 3.81 -2.51
N SER A 76 -3.82 4.48 -2.56
CA SER A 76 -2.53 3.85 -2.29
C SER A 76 -2.45 3.32 -0.86
N ILE A 77 -2.76 4.15 0.15
CA ILE A 77 -2.81 3.74 1.55
C ILE A 77 -3.73 2.53 1.73
N LEU A 78 -4.95 2.59 1.17
CA LEU A 78 -5.89 1.48 1.25
C LEU A 78 -5.31 0.20 0.64
N THR A 79 -4.74 0.29 -0.57
CA THR A 79 -4.17 -0.85 -1.30
C THR A 79 -3.07 -1.53 -0.49
N TYR A 80 -2.13 -0.75 0.05
CA TYR A 80 -1.00 -1.31 0.78
C TYR A 80 -1.34 -1.76 2.20
N VAL A 81 -2.35 -1.15 2.85
CA VAL A 81 -2.93 -1.69 4.09
C VAL A 81 -3.54 -3.06 3.83
N LEU A 82 -4.39 -3.19 2.80
CA LEU A 82 -4.99 -4.48 2.44
C LEU A 82 -3.92 -5.52 2.09
N LEU A 83 -2.89 -5.13 1.35
CA LEU A 83 -1.76 -6.00 1.03
C LEU A 83 -1.03 -6.48 2.30
N ALA A 84 -0.73 -5.58 3.23
CA ALA A 84 -0.06 -5.94 4.49
C ALA A 84 -0.89 -6.91 5.34
N PHE A 85 -2.21 -6.69 5.44
CA PHE A 85 -3.11 -7.62 6.12
C PHE A 85 -3.22 -8.96 5.40
N GLY A 86 -3.30 -8.96 4.07
CA GLY A 86 -3.33 -10.17 3.24
C GLY A 86 -2.07 -11.01 3.43
N ILE A 87 -0.90 -10.40 3.34
CA ILE A 87 0.40 -11.04 3.58
C ILE A 87 0.42 -11.67 4.98
N ARG A 88 0.05 -10.92 6.02
CA ARG A 88 0.03 -11.44 7.40
C ARG A 88 -0.98 -12.58 7.58
N HIS A 89 -2.09 -12.57 6.85
CA HIS A 89 -3.07 -13.66 6.90
C HIS A 89 -2.48 -14.94 6.29
N VAL A 90 -1.87 -14.84 5.10
CA VAL A 90 -1.22 -15.97 4.42
C VAL A 90 -0.09 -16.56 5.27
N PHE A 91 0.79 -15.73 5.83
CA PHE A 91 1.85 -16.21 6.73
C PHE A 91 1.31 -16.95 7.95
N ARG A 92 0.21 -16.45 8.55
CA ARG A 92 -0.44 -17.12 9.69
C ARG A 92 -1.03 -18.48 9.31
N LEU A 93 -1.52 -18.65 8.08
CA LEU A 93 -2.01 -19.93 7.59
C LEU A 93 -0.86 -20.91 7.31
N ALA A 94 0.23 -20.42 6.71
CA ALA A 94 1.41 -21.22 6.39
C ALA A 94 2.09 -21.80 7.65
N LEU A 95 2.20 -21.00 8.72
CA LEU A 95 2.81 -21.41 10.00
C LEU A 95 1.92 -22.31 10.88
N ARG A 96 0.66 -22.55 10.48
CA ARG A 96 -0.26 -23.46 11.18
C ARG A 96 -0.24 -24.89 10.62
N ARG A 97 0.54 -25.13 9.57
CA ARG A 97 0.88 -26.46 9.07
C ARG A 97 2.18 -26.92 9.73
#